data_AF-A0A6P5AUS0-F1
#
_entry.id   AF-A0A6P5AUS0-F1
#
_cell.length_a   1.000
_cell.length_b   1.000
_cell.length_c   1.000
_cell.angle_alpha   90.00
_cell.angle_beta   90.00
_cell.angle_gamma   90.00
#
_symmetry.space_group_name_H-M   'P 1'
#
loop_
_entity.id
_entity.type
_entity.pdbx_description
1 polymer ?
#
loop_
_entity_poly.entity_id
_entity_poly.type
_entity_poly.pdbx_seq_one_letter_code
_entity_poly.pdbx_strand_id
1 'polypeptide(L)'
;MSNFGGDDKIDPVLRQMIQEEQIKAQFQAQVHKFTDQCWDTCVGDSRLGNKLDYRTEACLQNCVERFLDTTISVTNRFTQLLQRGAAGGMH
;
A
#
# COMPACT_ATOMS: atom_id res chain seq x y z
N MET A 1 -22.21 22.61 -13.50
CA MET A 1 -22.28 21.16 -13.73
C MET A 1 -21.97 20.93 -15.20
N SER A 2 -20.70 20.72 -15.52
CA SER A 2 -20.26 20.54 -16.90
C SER A 2 -20.48 19.08 -17.29
N ASN A 3 -21.37 18.89 -18.25
CA ASN A 3 -21.78 17.62 -18.82
C ASN A 3 -20.62 16.99 -19.63
N PHE A 4 -19.93 16.00 -19.07
CA PHE A 4 -19.04 15.13 -19.84
C PHE A 4 -19.86 14.01 -20.49
N GLY A 5 -20.62 14.37 -21.52
CA GLY A 5 -21.15 13.41 -22.47
C GLY A 5 -20.04 12.97 -23.41
N GLY A 6 -19.54 11.75 -23.23
CA GLY A 6 -18.46 11.18 -24.03
C GLY A 6 -18.15 9.73 -23.68
N ASP A 7 -19.18 8.92 -23.45
CA ASP A 7 -19.07 7.47 -23.47
C ASP A 7 -19.23 7.01 -24.93
N ASP A 8 -18.15 7.07 -25.71
CA ASP A 8 -18.01 6.21 -26.88
C ASP A 8 -16.53 6.16 -27.30
N LYS A 9 -15.86 5.08 -26.88
CA LYS A 9 -14.45 4.72 -27.18
C LYS A 9 -13.40 5.65 -26.55
N ILE A 10 -13.20 5.53 -25.23
CA ILE A 10 -11.90 5.90 -24.63
C ILE A 10 -10.82 5.13 -25.42
N ASP A 11 -9.93 5.87 -26.07
CA ASP A 11 -8.83 5.36 -26.88
C ASP A 11 -8.07 4.25 -26.11
N PRO A 12 -7.84 3.07 -26.71
CA PRO A 12 -7.13 1.97 -26.04
C PRO A 12 -5.77 2.38 -25.45
N VAL A 13 -5.05 3.28 -26.13
CA VAL A 13 -3.76 3.82 -25.66
C VAL A 13 -3.99 4.70 -24.43
N LEU A 14 -5.01 5.54 -24.44
CA LEU A 14 -5.36 6.36 -23.29
C LEU A 14 -5.78 5.50 -22.08
N ARG A 15 -6.54 4.42 -22.30
CA ARG A 15 -6.88 3.46 -21.23
C ARG A 15 -5.63 2.84 -20.62
N GLN A 16 -4.68 2.43 -21.45
CA GLN A 16 -3.42 1.86 -20.97
C GLN A 16 -2.61 2.89 -20.16
N MET A 17 -2.48 4.11 -20.67
CA MET A 17 -1.78 5.20 -19.96
C MET A 17 -2.44 5.49 -18.60
N ILE A 18 -3.77 5.54 -18.54
CA ILE A 18 -4.50 5.73 -17.28
C ILE A 18 -4.20 4.61 -16.30
N GLN A 19 -4.17 3.35 -16.75
CA GLN A 19 -3.86 2.21 -15.89
C GLN A 19 -2.43 2.28 -15.35
N GLU A 20 -1.45 2.61 -16.19
CA GLU A 20 -0.06 2.78 -15.79
C GLU A 20 0.12 3.90 -14.76
N GLU A 21 -0.52 5.05 -14.99
CA GLU A 21 -0.49 6.17 -14.04
C GLU A 21 -1.22 5.85 -12.73
N GLN A 22 -2.30 5.06 -12.77
CA GLN A 22 -2.96 4.58 -11.56
C GLN A 22 -2.05 3.68 -10.72
N ILE A 23 -1.30 2.76 -11.34
CA ILE A 23 -0.34 1.91 -10.62
C ILE A 23 0.74 2.76 -9.97
N LYS A 24 1.29 3.75 -10.71
CA LYS A 24 2.28 4.68 -10.15
C LYS A 24 1.72 5.47 -8.98
N ALA A 25 0.51 6.01 -9.10
CA ALA A 25 -0.13 6.77 -8.04
C ALA A 25 -0.38 5.91 -6.79
N GLN A 26 -0.84 4.66 -6.96
CA GLN A 26 -1.03 3.71 -5.86
C GLN A 26 0.30 3.36 -5.18
N PHE A 27 1.36 3.13 -5.96
CA PHE A 27 2.69 2.88 -5.41
C PHE A 27 3.19 4.08 -4.60
N GLN A 28 3.06 5.30 -5.12
CA GLN A 28 3.46 6.51 -4.40
C GLN A 28 2.66 6.70 -3.10
N ALA A 29 1.35 6.47 -3.13
CA ALA A 29 0.52 6.49 -1.93
C ALA A 29 1.01 5.47 -0.88
N GLN A 30 1.44 4.29 -1.33
CA GLN A 30 1.97 3.25 -0.46
C GLN A 30 3.35 3.62 0.13
N VAL A 31 4.20 4.28 -0.67
CA VAL A 31 5.48 4.85 -0.19
C VAL A 31 5.21 5.89 0.89
N HIS A 32 4.29 6.84 0.68
CA HIS A 32 3.92 7.83 1.69
C HIS A 32 3.42 7.18 2.98
N LYS A 33 2.54 6.18 2.87
CA LYS A 33 2.04 5.44 4.03
C LYS A 33 3.17 4.75 4.81
N PHE A 34 4.14 4.14 4.13
CA PHE A 34 5.28 3.52 4.80
C PHE A 34 6.18 4.55 5.46
N THR A 35 6.43 5.67 4.78
CA THR A 35 7.19 6.78 5.35
C THR A 35 6.55 7.24 6.65
N ASP A 36 5.26 7.56 6.67
CA ASP A 36 4.58 8.05 7.87
C ASP A 36 4.64 7.02 9.01
N GLN A 37 4.23 5.78 8.74
CA GLN A 37 4.19 4.71 9.74
C GLN A 37 5.59 4.39 10.31
N CYS A 38 6.58 4.25 9.44
CA CYS A 38 7.92 3.86 9.86
C CYS A 38 8.70 5.03 10.45
N TRP A 39 8.38 6.26 10.06
CA TRP A 39 8.91 7.44 10.71
C TRP A 39 8.48 7.52 12.17
N ASP A 40 7.18 7.39 12.44
CA ASP A 40 6.64 7.40 13.79
C ASP A 40 7.20 6.25 14.64
N THR A 41 7.41 5.09 14.02
CA THR A 41 7.90 3.88 14.71
C THR A 41 9.40 3.94 15.03
N CYS A 42 10.23 4.40 14.09
CA CYS A 42 11.69 4.29 14.17
C CYS A 42 12.39 5.60 14.57
N VAL A 43 11.80 6.75 14.22
CA VAL A 43 12.37 8.07 14.50
C VAL A 43 11.61 8.74 15.63
N GLY A 44 10.28 8.81 15.53
CA GLY A 44 9.42 9.50 16.49
C GLY A 44 9.86 10.95 16.73
N ASP A 45 9.92 11.37 18.00
CA ASP A 45 10.37 12.71 18.41
C ASP A 45 11.91 12.86 18.47
N SER A 46 12.66 11.84 18.04
CA SER A 46 14.12 11.85 18.10
C SER A 46 14.69 12.85 17.11
N ARG A 47 15.64 13.68 17.58
CA ARG A 47 16.37 14.58 16.68
C ARG A 47 17.41 13.79 15.90
N LEU A 48 17.28 13.82 14.58
CA LEU A 48 18.30 13.27 13.68
C LEU A 48 19.50 14.22 13.60
N GLY A 49 20.70 13.64 13.55
CA GLY A 49 21.91 14.39 13.22
C GLY A 49 22.01 14.65 11.71
N ASN A 50 23.22 14.96 11.23
CA ASN A 50 23.46 15.18 9.79
C ASN A 50 23.24 13.92 8.93
N LYS A 51 23.11 12.75 9.56
CA LYS A 51 22.88 11.45 8.94
C LYS A 51 22.02 10.59 9.87
N LEU A 52 21.32 9.63 9.31
CA LEU A 52 20.71 8.57 10.09
C LEU A 52 21.80 7.73 10.73
N ASP A 53 21.61 7.34 11.99
CA ASP A 53 22.50 6.36 12.61
C ASP A 53 22.14 4.95 12.13
N TYR A 54 23.08 4.02 12.27
CA TYR A 54 22.91 2.63 11.83
C TYR A 54 21.66 1.95 12.42
N ARG A 55 21.29 2.30 13.66
CA ARG A 55 20.12 1.71 14.32
C ARG A 55 18.82 2.19 13.68
N THR A 56 18.75 3.47 13.34
CA THR A 56 17.60 4.09 12.69
C THR A 56 17.46 3.58 11.26
N GLU A 57 18.55 3.49 10.50
CA GLU A 57 18.55 2.90 9.16
C GLU A 57 18.07 1.45 9.17
N ALA A 58 18.63 0.63 10.07
CA ALA A 58 18.19 -0.76 10.23
C ALA A 58 16.72 -0.86 10.67
N CYS A 59 16.25 0.03 11.56
CA CYS A 59 14.85 0.04 11.98
C CYS A 59 13.93 0.34 10.78
N LEU A 60 14.23 1.38 9.99
CA LEU A 60 13.41 1.78 8.85
C LEU A 60 13.29 0.65 7.81
N GLN A 61 14.41 -0.01 7.48
CA GLN A 61 14.39 -1.16 6.58
C GLN A 61 13.49 -2.29 7.11
N ASN A 62 13.71 -2.69 8.36
CA ASN A 62 12.91 -3.75 8.99
C ASN A 62 11.43 -3.36 9.11
N CYS A 63 11.12 -2.09 9.38
CA CYS A 63 9.75 -1.62 9.51
C CYS A 63 8.95 -1.83 8.22
N VAL A 64 9.51 -1.46 7.07
CA VAL A 64 8.86 -1.65 5.76
C VAL A 64 8.69 -3.13 5.45
N GLU A 65 9.75 -3.93 5.61
CA GLU A 65 9.70 -5.39 5.38
C GLU A 65 8.63 -6.06 6.24
N ARG A 66 8.63 -5.78 7.56
CA ARG A 66 7.65 -6.36 8.49
C ARG A 66 6.22 -5.89 8.24
N PHE A 67 6.02 -4.65 7.79
CA PHE A 67 4.69 -4.17 7.43
C PHE A 67 4.12 -4.96 6.25
N LEU A 68 4.93 -5.18 5.22
CA LEU A 68 4.54 -5.97 4.04
C LEU A 68 4.21 -7.42 4.44
N ASP A 69 5.10 -8.08 5.17
CA ASP A 69 4.89 -9.45 5.65
C ASP A 69 3.62 -9.60 6.49
N THR A 70 3.39 -8.64 7.40
CA THR A 70 2.21 -8.65 8.27
C THR A 70 0.94 -8.44 7.46
N THR A 71 0.95 -7.51 6.51
CA THR A 71 -0.20 -7.22 5.63
C THR A 71 -0.60 -8.46 4.83
N ILE A 72 0.37 -9.16 4.24
CA ILE A 72 0.15 -10.40 3.49
C ILE A 72 -0.39 -11.49 4.42
N SER A 73 0.22 -11.68 5.59
CA SER A 73 -0.19 -12.70 6.56
C SER A 73 -1.63 -12.50 7.04
N VAL A 74 -1.99 -11.27 7.42
CA VAL A 74 -3.35 -10.91 7.86
C VAL A 74 -4.36 -11.10 6.72
N THR A 75 -4.03 -10.63 5.51
CA THR A 75 -4.90 -10.76 4.34
C THR A 75 -5.15 -12.23 3.99
N ASN A 76 -4.09 -13.05 3.95
CA ASN A 76 -4.19 -14.49 3.69
C ASN A 76 -5.05 -15.19 4.75
N ARG A 77 -4.86 -14.86 6.02
CA ARG A 77 -5.68 -15.42 7.11
C ARG A 77 -7.15 -15.03 6.96
N PHE A 78 -7.43 -13.78 6.62
CA PHE A 78 -8.79 -13.31 6.40
C PHE A 78 -9.46 -14.04 5.23
N THR A 79 -8.77 -14.18 4.10
CA THR A 79 -9.25 -14.95 2.94
C THR A 79 -9.57 -16.40 3.30
N GLN A 80 -8.71 -17.07 4.08
CA GLN A 80 -8.97 -18.43 4.56
C GLN A 80 -10.23 -18.54 5.42
N LEU A 81 -10.48 -17.54 6.28
CA LEU A 81 -11.68 -17.51 7.13
C LEU A 81 -12.95 -17.32 6.28
N LEU A 82 -12.91 -16.45 5.27
CA LEU A 82 -14.04 -16.27 4.35
C LEU A 82 -14.37 -17.55 3.57
N GLN A 83 -13.34 -18.25 3.07
CA GLN A 83 -13.53 -19.52 2.35
C GLN A 83 -14.14 -20.60 3.25
N ARG A 84 -13.72 -20.68 4.52
CA ARG A 84 -14.29 -21.62 5.50
C ARG A 84 -15.73 -21.27 5.88
N GLY A 85 -16.04 -19.97 6.05
CA GLY A 85 -17.40 -19.51 6.32
C GLY A 85 -18.35 -19.81 5.16
N ALA A 86 -17.90 -19.68 3.91
CA ALA A 86 -18.68 -20.05 2.73
C ALA A 86 -18.90 -21.57 2.61
N ALA A 87 -17.95 -22.40 3.05
CA ALA A 87 -18.09 -23.86 3.06
C ALA A 87 -18.96 -24.39 4.22
N GLY A 88 -19.19 -23.60 5.28
CA GLY A 88 -19.98 -23.97 6.45
C GLY A 88 -21.49 -23.69 6.35
N GLY A 89 -21.97 -23.09 5.25
CA GLY A 89 -23.38 -22.70 5.05
C GLY A 89 -24.25 -23.69 4.26
N MET A 90 -23.81 -24.94 4.06
CA MET A 90 -24.56 -25.99 3.35
C MET A 90 -25.11 -27.11 4.26
N HIS A 91 -25.50 -26.78 5.50
CA HIS A 91 -26.32 -27.65 6.36
C HIS A 91 -27.45 -26.86 7.00
#